data_AF-C1GR86-F1
#
_entry.id   AF-C1GR86-F1
#
_cell.length_a   1.000
_cell.length_b   1.000
_cell.length_c   1.000
_cell.angle_alpha   90.00
_cell.angle_beta   90.00
_cell.angle_gamma   90.00
#
_symmetry.space_group_name_H-M   'P 1'
#
loop_
_entity.id
_entity.type
_entity.pdbx_description
1 polymer ?
#
loop_
_entity_poly.entity_id
_entity_poly.type
_entity_poly.pdbx_seq_one_letter_code
_entity_poly.pdbx_strand_id
1 'polypeptide(L)'
;MRLESLRDPVAGPESGPEHPFPMKLSGPVIKGFGRGSKELGIPTANIPPDSLSAYGHVESGVYYGVAALDPSKFKYKKDSDAEKQTNGALETPPPEPTLEDADANVFPCVLSIGYNPFYKNTVRSVEIHLLPKFTSPSSSMNGSPSAHPINNTAQTNQQNQRPNFLRLPDFYGTRLNLLVLGYIRPEYDYVSLEALVDDIRIDCEVARRSLERKGYLGYLKGAGGGEGRGVREARDWLRNF
;
A
#
# COMPACT_ATOMS: atom_id res chain seq x y z
N MET A 1 -13.77 17.39 12.66
CA MET A 1 -14.42 16.50 13.66
C MET A 1 -14.95 15.23 12.97
N ARG A 2 -14.53 14.05 13.43
CA ARG A 2 -15.01 12.73 12.94
C ARG A 2 -16.53 12.65 13.07
N LEU A 3 -17.28 12.70 11.96
CA LEU A 3 -18.67 12.24 11.98
C LEU A 3 -18.63 10.71 11.99
N GLU A 4 -19.43 10.06 12.84
CA GLU A 4 -19.61 8.60 12.87
C GLU A 4 -20.33 8.06 11.61
N SER A 5 -20.23 8.77 10.47
CA SER A 5 -20.82 8.38 9.20
C SER A 5 -20.29 7.03 8.75
N LEU A 6 -21.21 6.16 8.29
CA LEU A 6 -20.93 4.89 7.63
C LEU A 6 -19.86 5.11 6.56
N ARG A 7 -18.64 4.62 6.80
CA ARG A 7 -17.55 4.71 5.83
C ARG A 7 -17.80 3.71 4.72
N ASP A 8 -17.77 4.18 3.48
CA ASP A 8 -17.90 3.30 2.32
C ASP A 8 -16.78 2.25 2.33
N PRO A 9 -17.09 0.97 2.02
CA PRO A 9 -16.11 -0.11 2.09
C PRO A 9 -15.06 -0.05 0.96
N VAL A 10 -15.28 0.79 -0.05
CA VAL A 10 -14.41 1.06 -1.20
C VAL A 10 -14.45 2.56 -1.51
N ALA A 11 -13.46 3.06 -2.24
CA ALA A 11 -13.38 4.45 -2.69
C ALA A 11 -13.13 4.52 -4.20
N GLY A 12 -13.55 5.60 -4.86
CA GLY A 12 -13.42 5.78 -6.32
C GLY A 12 -14.39 4.93 -7.16
N PRO A 13 -14.54 5.22 -8.46
CA PRO A 13 -15.54 4.58 -9.31
C PRO A 13 -15.13 3.16 -9.73
N GLU A 14 -16.12 2.30 -10.03
CA GLU A 14 -15.92 0.89 -10.40
C GLU A 14 -15.10 0.71 -11.68
N SER A 15 -15.17 1.66 -12.61
CA SER A 15 -14.47 1.66 -13.90
C SER A 15 -12.95 1.78 -13.79
N GLY A 16 -12.43 2.27 -12.66
CA GLY A 16 -11.00 2.54 -12.47
C GLY A 16 -10.74 3.98 -12.02
N PRO A 17 -9.46 4.40 -11.93
CA PRO A 17 -9.11 5.78 -11.58
C PRO A 17 -9.63 6.78 -12.63
N GLU A 18 -10.18 7.89 -12.17
CA GLU A 18 -10.58 9.04 -13.01
C GLU A 18 -9.65 10.23 -12.78
N HIS A 19 -9.58 11.17 -13.74
CA HIS A 19 -8.72 12.35 -13.64
C HIS A 19 -8.93 13.08 -12.29
N PRO A 20 -7.85 13.43 -11.55
CA PRO A 20 -6.44 13.47 -11.97
C PRO A 20 -5.66 12.16 -11.78
N PHE A 21 -6.31 11.07 -11.39
CA PHE A 21 -5.67 9.78 -11.20
C PHE A 21 -5.47 9.03 -12.53
N PRO A 22 -4.39 8.24 -12.69
CA PRO A 22 -3.30 8.04 -11.73
C PRO A 22 -2.37 9.26 -11.62
N MET A 23 -2.10 9.74 -10.39
CA MET A 23 -1.01 10.69 -10.16
C MET A 23 0.30 9.91 -9.94
N LYS A 24 1.39 10.42 -10.51
CA LYS A 24 2.71 9.80 -10.57
C LYS A 24 3.67 10.60 -9.69
N LEU A 25 4.03 10.06 -8.54
CA LEU A 25 4.94 10.69 -7.58
C LEU A 25 6.20 9.85 -7.42
N SER A 26 7.37 10.49 -7.33
CA SER A 26 8.64 9.78 -7.19
C SER A 26 9.62 10.55 -6.32
N GLY A 27 10.42 9.83 -5.54
CA GLY A 27 11.48 10.43 -4.75
C GLY A 27 12.22 9.42 -3.88
N PRO A 28 13.37 9.81 -3.31
CA PRO A 28 14.03 9.01 -2.30
C PRO A 28 13.18 8.96 -1.02
N VAL A 29 13.17 7.80 -0.36
CA VAL A 29 12.52 7.69 0.96
C VAL A 29 13.34 8.44 2.00
N ILE A 30 12.75 9.46 2.61
CA ILE A 30 13.39 10.34 3.59
C ILE A 30 12.89 10.08 5.00
N LYS A 31 13.66 10.52 6.00
CA LYS A 31 13.22 10.50 7.40
C LYS A 31 12.15 11.57 7.62
N GLY A 32 11.00 11.17 8.14
CA GLY A 32 9.96 12.09 8.61
C GLY A 32 10.26 12.65 10.02
N PHE A 33 9.30 13.37 10.58
CA PHE A 33 9.44 14.12 11.85
C PHE A 33 9.34 13.25 13.12
N GLY A 34 9.43 11.93 12.99
CA GLY A 34 9.70 11.00 14.10
C GLY A 34 8.61 10.85 15.18
N ARG A 35 7.48 11.56 15.09
CA ARG A 35 6.43 11.51 16.14
C ARG A 35 5.43 10.35 15.96
N GLY A 36 4.91 10.14 14.76
CA GLY A 36 3.80 9.20 14.56
C GLY A 36 4.20 7.72 14.57
N SER A 37 5.18 7.32 13.75
CA SER A 37 5.39 5.91 13.42
C SER A 37 5.90 5.04 14.57
N LYS A 38 6.68 5.61 15.49
CA LYS A 38 7.20 4.88 16.65
C LYS A 38 6.16 4.66 17.75
N GLU A 39 5.30 5.64 18.00
CA GLU A 39 4.27 5.55 19.05
C GLU A 39 3.01 4.81 18.56
N LEU A 40 2.58 5.06 17.32
CA LEU A 40 1.43 4.40 16.70
C LEU A 40 1.74 2.96 16.30
N GLY A 41 3.01 2.65 16.03
CA GLY A 41 3.42 1.38 15.46
C GLY A 41 3.02 1.21 14.00
N ILE A 42 2.86 2.31 13.26
CA ILE A 42 2.46 2.33 11.85
C ILE A 42 3.63 2.91 11.05
N PRO A 43 4.46 2.09 10.38
CA PRO A 43 5.61 2.59 9.64
C PRO A 43 5.15 3.36 8.39
N THR A 44 5.63 4.60 8.23
CA THR A 44 5.37 5.42 7.04
C THR A 44 6.66 5.81 6.33
N ALA A 45 6.71 5.57 5.03
CA ALA A 45 7.77 6.05 4.14
C ALA A 45 7.41 7.46 3.68
N ASN A 46 8.31 8.42 3.87
CA ASN A 46 8.10 9.80 3.45
C ASN A 46 8.83 10.02 2.12
N ILE A 47 8.21 10.73 1.17
CA ILE A 47 8.90 11.20 -0.04
C ILE A 47 8.81 12.73 -0.16
N PRO A 48 9.76 13.39 -0.84
CA PRO A 48 9.65 14.81 -1.12
C PRO A 48 8.35 15.15 -1.88
N PRO A 49 7.66 16.23 -1.52
CA PRO A 49 6.35 16.58 -2.09
C PRO A 49 6.46 17.23 -3.47
N ASP A 50 7.66 17.46 -4.02
CA ASP A 50 7.92 18.26 -5.21
C ASP A 50 7.07 17.83 -6.42
N SER A 51 6.87 16.51 -6.58
CA SER A 51 6.06 15.94 -7.66
C SER A 51 4.57 16.30 -7.60
N LEU A 52 4.04 16.74 -6.44
CA LEU A 52 2.65 17.16 -6.31
C LEU A 52 2.34 18.44 -7.09
N SER A 53 3.33 19.31 -7.26
CA SER A 53 3.15 20.61 -7.94
C SER A 53 2.63 20.48 -9.38
N ALA A 54 2.91 19.37 -10.04
CA ALA A 54 2.44 19.07 -11.40
C ALA A 54 0.91 18.87 -11.50
N TYR A 55 0.23 18.66 -10.36
CA TYR A 55 -1.21 18.39 -10.29
C TYR A 55 -2.02 19.59 -9.78
N GLY A 56 -1.37 20.76 -9.61
CA GLY A 56 -2.04 21.96 -9.11
C GLY A 56 -2.52 21.80 -7.67
N HIS A 57 -3.81 22.06 -7.42
CA HIS A 57 -4.40 21.86 -6.10
C HIS A 57 -4.72 20.38 -5.88
N VAL A 58 -3.93 19.73 -5.03
CA VAL A 58 -4.24 18.40 -4.51
C VAL A 58 -4.91 18.57 -3.14
N GLU A 59 -6.02 17.90 -2.89
CA GLU A 59 -6.71 17.96 -1.59
C GLU A 59 -5.81 17.39 -0.47
N SER A 60 -5.98 17.85 0.77
CA SER A 60 -5.34 17.19 1.92
C SER A 60 -6.23 16.04 2.38
N GLY A 61 -5.65 14.87 2.63
CA GLY A 61 -6.38 13.72 3.13
C GLY A 61 -5.69 12.39 2.85
N VAL A 62 -6.49 11.33 2.89
CA VAL A 62 -6.03 9.96 2.74
C VAL A 62 -6.36 9.46 1.33
N TYR A 63 -5.38 8.81 0.71
CA TYR A 63 -5.45 8.25 -0.64
C TYR A 63 -5.01 6.79 -0.64
N TYR A 64 -5.28 6.09 -1.73
CA TYR A 64 -4.76 4.74 -1.97
C TYR A 64 -4.02 4.65 -3.31
N GLY A 65 -3.16 3.64 -3.43
CA GLY A 65 -2.33 3.52 -4.61
C GLY A 65 -1.48 2.26 -4.64
N VAL A 66 -0.50 2.29 -5.55
CA VAL A 66 0.48 1.23 -5.73
C VAL A 66 1.87 1.87 -5.73
N ALA A 67 2.75 1.37 -4.86
CA ALA A 67 4.11 1.83 -4.72
C ALA A 67 5.09 0.75 -5.21
N ALA A 68 6.19 1.18 -5.81
CA ALA A 68 7.31 0.32 -6.17
C ALA A 68 8.59 0.86 -5.53
N LEU A 69 9.43 -0.04 -5.04
CA LEU A 69 10.75 0.27 -4.51
C LEU A 69 11.85 -0.16 -5.49
N ASP A 70 12.88 0.68 -5.62
CA ASP A 70 14.02 0.41 -6.50
C ASP A 70 14.72 -0.93 -6.15
N PRO A 71 14.72 -1.92 -7.07
CA PRO A 71 15.28 -3.24 -6.83
C PRO A 71 16.80 -3.26 -6.66
N SER A 72 17.51 -2.19 -7.06
CA SER A 72 18.95 -2.05 -6.85
C SER A 72 19.31 -1.77 -5.38
N LYS A 73 18.37 -1.22 -4.59
CA LYS A 73 18.56 -0.85 -3.18
C LYS A 73 17.71 -1.67 -2.21
N PHE A 74 16.59 -2.21 -2.67
CA PHE A 74 15.67 -2.98 -1.85
C PHE A 74 15.31 -4.31 -2.52
N LYS A 75 15.36 -5.40 -1.78
CA LYS A 75 14.87 -6.70 -2.24
C LYS A 75 13.92 -7.24 -1.19
N TYR A 76 12.64 -7.33 -1.55
CA TYR A 76 11.66 -7.96 -0.69
C TYR A 76 12.00 -9.44 -0.52
N LYS A 77 12.22 -9.88 0.72
CA LYS A 77 12.32 -11.30 1.07
C LYS A 77 11.00 -11.68 1.72
N LYS A 78 10.25 -12.61 1.11
CA LYS A 78 9.12 -13.22 1.78
C LYS A 78 9.69 -14.07 2.93
N ASP A 79 9.05 -14.07 4.10
CA ASP A 79 9.55 -14.73 5.32
C ASP A 79 9.86 -16.25 5.16
N SER A 80 9.59 -16.84 4.01
CA SER A 80 9.86 -18.24 3.65
C SER A 80 11.23 -18.53 3.02
N ASP A 81 12.04 -17.53 2.65
CA ASP A 81 13.32 -17.76 1.93
C ASP A 81 14.58 -17.67 2.81
N ALA A 82 14.43 -17.69 4.14
CA ALA A 82 15.54 -17.52 5.08
C ALA A 82 16.48 -18.74 5.25
N GLU A 83 16.20 -19.90 4.63
CA GLU A 83 17.02 -21.11 4.79
C GLU A 83 17.14 -21.94 3.49
N LYS A 84 17.94 -21.46 2.53
CA LYS A 84 18.60 -22.33 1.56
C LYS A 84 20.08 -21.95 1.42
N GLN A 85 20.88 -22.37 2.38
CA GLN A 85 22.31 -22.61 2.14
C GLN A 85 22.40 -23.92 1.34
N THR A 86 22.61 -23.82 0.03
CA THR A 86 23.02 -24.99 -0.78
C THR A 86 24.42 -24.75 -1.31
N ASN A 87 25.32 -25.60 -0.85
CA ASN A 87 26.71 -25.71 -1.24
C ASN A 87 26.87 -25.97 -2.74
N GLY A 88 27.82 -25.27 -3.38
CA GLY A 88 28.57 -25.70 -4.56
C GLY A 88 27.78 -26.27 -5.75
N ALA A 89 27.31 -25.42 -6.65
CA ALA A 89 26.93 -25.81 -8.00
C ALA A 89 27.46 -24.78 -9.01
N LEU A 90 27.96 -25.28 -10.15
CA LEU A 90 28.57 -24.54 -11.25
C LEU A 90 27.79 -23.26 -11.63
N GLU A 91 28.51 -22.18 -11.91
CA GLU A 91 27.97 -20.90 -12.40
C GLU A 91 27.25 -21.09 -13.74
N THR A 92 25.94 -21.28 -13.70
CA THR A 92 25.06 -20.97 -14.82
C THR A 92 24.78 -19.47 -14.84
N PRO A 93 24.64 -18.84 -16.02
CA PRO A 93 24.25 -17.43 -16.10
C PRO A 93 22.93 -17.21 -15.34
N PRO A 94 22.73 -16.03 -14.71
CA PRO A 94 21.54 -15.76 -13.92
C PRO A 94 20.29 -16.02 -14.78
N PRO A 95 19.26 -16.72 -14.26
CA PRO A 95 18.00 -16.84 -14.97
C PRO A 95 17.44 -15.44 -15.28
N GLU A 96 16.85 -15.27 -16.45
CA GLU A 96 16.16 -14.02 -16.78
C GLU A 96 15.13 -13.71 -15.67
N PRO A 97 15.06 -12.45 -15.19
CA PRO A 97 14.15 -12.10 -14.12
C PRO A 97 12.72 -12.41 -14.55
N THR A 98 12.04 -13.22 -13.76
CA THR A 98 10.65 -13.59 -14.03
C THR A 98 9.75 -12.35 -13.86
N LEU A 99 8.56 -12.37 -14.45
CA LEU A 99 7.55 -11.32 -14.18
C LEU A 99 7.23 -11.22 -12.68
N GLU A 100 7.36 -12.33 -11.94
CA GLU A 100 7.20 -12.35 -10.47
C GLU A 100 8.32 -11.57 -9.77
N ASP A 101 9.56 -11.67 -10.26
CA ASP A 101 10.69 -10.88 -9.74
C ASP A 101 10.51 -9.39 -10.01
N ALA A 102 9.99 -9.02 -11.18
CA ALA A 102 9.73 -7.62 -11.55
C ALA A 102 8.69 -6.96 -10.62
N ASP A 103 7.78 -7.75 -10.05
CA ASP A 103 6.72 -7.28 -9.16
C ASP A 103 7.00 -7.58 -7.68
N ALA A 104 8.15 -8.19 -7.37
CA ALA A 104 8.59 -8.49 -6.00
C ALA A 104 8.72 -7.24 -5.11
N ASN A 105 8.92 -6.06 -5.69
CA ASN A 105 8.99 -4.79 -4.96
C ASN A 105 7.80 -3.86 -5.18
N VAL A 106 6.71 -4.35 -5.76
CA VAL A 106 5.45 -3.61 -5.94
C VAL A 106 4.48 -3.94 -4.82
N PHE A 107 3.91 -2.93 -4.18
CA PHE A 107 3.04 -3.04 -3.01
C PHE A 107 1.77 -2.21 -3.17
N PRO A 108 0.60 -2.72 -2.73
CA PRO A 108 -0.52 -1.86 -2.43
C PRO A 108 -0.15 -0.89 -1.29
N CYS A 109 -0.71 0.31 -1.29
CA CYS A 109 -0.45 1.27 -0.22
C CYS A 109 -1.65 2.17 0.08
N VAL A 110 -1.66 2.68 1.31
CA VAL A 110 -2.43 3.86 1.72
C VAL A 110 -1.43 5.00 1.94
N LEU A 111 -1.83 6.24 1.68
CA LEU A 111 -0.98 7.39 1.94
C LEU A 111 -1.77 8.59 2.46
N SER A 112 -1.08 9.43 3.24
CA SER A 112 -1.57 10.74 3.65
C SER A 112 -0.86 11.81 2.82
N ILE A 113 -1.63 12.75 2.27
CA ILE A 113 -1.13 13.99 1.69
C ILE A 113 -1.66 15.12 2.54
N GLY A 114 -0.77 15.95 3.09
CA GLY A 114 -1.18 17.00 4.01
C GLY A 114 -0.18 18.15 4.05
N TYR A 115 -0.36 19.04 5.01
CA TYR A 115 0.60 20.08 5.33
C TYR A 115 1.39 19.72 6.57
N ASN A 116 2.67 20.10 6.57
CA ASN A 116 3.56 19.86 7.68
C ASN A 116 3.48 21.03 8.70
N PRO A 117 3.00 20.78 9.94
CA PRO A 117 2.89 21.81 10.97
C PRO A 117 4.25 22.40 11.39
N PHE A 118 5.33 21.65 11.28
CA PHE A 118 6.68 22.11 11.65
C PHE A 118 7.16 23.28 10.78
N TYR A 119 6.66 23.39 9.55
CA TYR A 119 6.95 24.50 8.64
C TYR A 119 5.80 25.50 8.57
N LYS A 120 5.02 25.68 9.64
CA LYS A 120 3.85 26.58 9.66
C LYS A 120 2.86 26.26 8.53
N ASN A 121 2.72 24.98 8.19
CA ASN A 121 1.88 24.49 7.09
C ASN A 121 2.22 25.07 5.71
N THR A 122 3.47 25.47 5.46
CA THR A 122 3.90 25.94 4.13
C THR A 122 4.44 24.83 3.25
N VAL A 123 4.80 23.69 3.83
CA VAL A 123 5.40 22.54 3.13
C VAL A 123 4.41 21.38 3.16
N ARG A 124 4.16 20.78 2.00
CA ARG A 124 3.32 19.58 1.86
C ARG A 124 4.08 18.34 2.34
N SER A 125 3.37 17.31 2.80
CA SER A 125 3.93 16.00 3.12
C SER A 125 3.25 14.90 2.30
N VAL A 126 4.00 13.84 1.98
CA VAL A 126 3.49 12.60 1.40
C VAL A 126 4.01 11.44 2.24
N GLU A 127 3.12 10.81 2.98
CA GLU A 127 3.45 9.73 3.92
C GLU A 127 2.76 8.43 3.49
N ILE A 128 3.53 7.45 3.06
CA ILE A 128 3.04 6.19 2.50
C ILE A 128 3.16 5.06 3.52
N HIS A 129 2.08 4.34 3.78
CA HIS A 129 2.11 3.04 4.45
C HIS A 129 1.90 1.91 3.44
N LEU A 130 2.90 1.02 3.32
CA LEU A 130 2.81 -0.15 2.45
C LEU A 130 1.94 -1.22 3.09
N LEU A 131 1.07 -1.83 2.28
CA LEU A 131 0.15 -2.89 2.72
C LEU A 131 0.71 -4.27 2.32
N PRO A 132 0.33 -5.34 3.05
CA PRO A 132 0.63 -6.70 2.63
C PRO A 132 0.16 -6.96 1.21
N LYS A 133 0.99 -7.68 0.43
CA LYS A 133 0.58 -8.10 -0.91
C LYS A 133 -0.56 -9.10 -0.83
N PHE A 134 -1.43 -9.07 -1.84
CA PHE A 134 -2.48 -10.07 -2.00
C PHE A 134 -1.85 -11.43 -2.24
N THR A 135 -2.02 -12.36 -1.31
CA THR A 135 -1.65 -13.76 -1.52
C THR A 135 -2.71 -14.39 -2.41
N SER A 136 -2.33 -14.96 -3.55
CA SER A 136 -3.18 -15.94 -4.21
C SER A 136 -3.48 -17.04 -3.19
N PRO A 137 -4.74 -17.47 -2.99
CA PRO A 137 -5.00 -18.64 -2.17
C PRO A 137 -4.21 -19.79 -2.78
N SER A 138 -3.22 -20.29 -2.06
CA SER A 138 -2.45 -21.44 -2.53
C SER A 138 -3.44 -22.58 -2.73
N SER A 139 -3.55 -23.04 -3.96
CA SER A 139 -4.22 -24.28 -4.35
C SER A 139 -3.55 -25.42 -3.58
N SER A 140 -4.04 -25.72 -2.38
CA SER A 140 -3.67 -26.91 -1.64
C SER A 140 -4.89 -27.44 -0.88
N MET A 141 -5.38 -28.56 -1.41
CA MET A 141 -6.22 -29.59 -0.80
C MET A 141 -7.74 -29.40 -0.75
N ASN A 142 -8.36 -29.95 -1.80
CA ASN A 142 -9.54 -30.81 -1.76
C ASN A 142 -9.96 -31.28 -0.35
N GLY A 143 -11.04 -30.71 0.18
CA GLY A 143 -11.81 -31.24 1.30
C GLY A 143 -13.30 -31.04 0.99
N SER A 144 -14.01 -32.15 0.78
CA SER A 144 -15.43 -32.21 0.40
C SER A 144 -16.34 -31.45 1.39
N PRO A 145 -17.40 -30.74 0.94
CA PRO A 145 -18.32 -30.05 1.85
C PRO A 145 -19.30 -31.05 2.47
N SER A 146 -19.07 -31.42 3.73
CA SER A 146 -20.08 -32.07 4.57
C SER A 146 -20.91 -31.02 5.30
N ALA A 147 -22.21 -31.01 5.03
CA ALA A 147 -23.19 -30.12 5.61
C ALA A 147 -23.55 -30.52 7.04
N HIS A 148 -23.27 -29.63 8.00
CA HIS A 148 -23.98 -29.60 9.29
C HIS A 148 -24.20 -28.14 9.72
N PRO A 149 -25.45 -27.72 9.97
CA PRO A 149 -25.74 -26.40 10.52
C PRO A 149 -25.68 -26.47 12.06
N ILE A 150 -24.88 -25.62 12.70
CA ILE A 150 -24.89 -25.48 14.16
C ILE A 150 -24.90 -23.99 14.52
N ASN A 151 -26.05 -23.57 15.05
CA ASN A 151 -26.25 -22.38 15.89
C ASN A 151 -25.30 -22.43 17.10
N ASN A 152 -24.64 -21.32 17.42
CA ASN A 152 -24.55 -20.74 18.77
C ASN A 152 -23.33 -19.80 18.91
N THR A 153 -23.63 -18.53 19.17
CA THR A 153 -23.08 -17.75 20.28
C THR A 153 -21.67 -18.13 20.75
N ALA A 154 -20.66 -17.49 20.14
CA ALA A 154 -19.31 -17.41 20.70
C ALA A 154 -18.93 -15.92 20.84
N GLN A 155 -19.25 -15.38 22.02
CA GLN A 155 -18.54 -14.22 22.56
C GLN A 155 -17.06 -14.60 22.64
N THR A 156 -16.26 -14.07 21.72
CA THR A 156 -14.80 -14.20 21.78
C THR A 156 -14.23 -12.85 22.16
N ASN A 157 -13.56 -12.86 23.32
CA ASN A 157 -12.76 -11.76 23.86
C ASN A 157 -11.83 -11.19 22.79
N GLN A 158 -12.18 -10.03 22.22
CA GLN A 158 -11.21 -9.17 21.54
C GLN A 158 -10.43 -8.38 22.59
N GLN A 159 -9.62 -9.10 23.38
CA GLN A 159 -8.65 -8.49 24.28
C GLN A 159 -7.39 -8.12 23.48
N ASN A 160 -7.28 -6.82 23.18
CA ASN A 160 -6.03 -6.04 23.15
C ASN A 160 -4.88 -6.44 22.22
N GLN A 161 -5.10 -7.24 21.17
CA GLN A 161 -4.07 -7.43 20.15
C GLN A 161 -3.92 -6.15 19.31
N ARG A 162 -2.79 -5.44 19.49
CA ARG A 162 -2.42 -4.32 18.63
C ARG A 162 -2.45 -4.79 17.16
N PRO A 163 -2.98 -3.95 16.25
CA PRO A 163 -3.14 -4.30 14.85
C PRO A 163 -1.77 -4.52 14.22
N ASN A 164 -1.60 -5.59 13.46
CA ASN A 164 -0.32 -5.93 12.84
C ASN A 164 -0.20 -5.25 11.48
N PHE A 165 0.27 -4.00 11.48
CA PHE A 165 0.63 -3.28 10.25
C PHE A 165 1.89 -3.87 9.62
N LEU A 166 1.98 -3.88 8.28
CA LEU A 166 3.16 -4.41 7.59
C LEU A 166 4.40 -3.61 8.00
N ARG A 167 5.43 -4.33 8.45
CA ARG A 167 6.74 -3.77 8.76
C ARG A 167 7.78 -4.41 7.86
N LEU A 168 8.46 -3.57 7.09
CA LEU A 168 9.64 -3.96 6.33
C LEU A 168 10.89 -3.40 7.03
N PRO A 169 12.08 -3.94 6.75
CA PRO A 169 13.32 -3.28 7.13
C PRO A 169 13.37 -1.84 6.59
N ASP A 170 14.01 -0.93 7.30
CA ASP A 170 14.15 0.45 6.84
C ASP A 170 14.82 0.52 5.46
N PHE A 171 14.26 1.31 4.55
CA PHE A 171 14.74 1.50 3.18
C PHE A 171 14.96 2.99 2.85
N TYR A 172 15.48 3.76 3.82
CA TYR A 172 15.83 5.16 3.60
C TYR A 172 16.81 5.33 2.44
N GLY A 173 16.59 6.35 1.61
CA GLY A 173 17.36 6.63 0.41
C GLY A 173 16.98 5.79 -0.80
N THR A 174 16.25 4.67 -0.63
CA THR A 174 15.68 3.91 -1.75
C THR A 174 14.72 4.78 -2.53
N ARG A 175 14.84 4.79 -3.84
CA ARG A 175 13.88 5.49 -4.71
C ARG A 175 12.55 4.75 -4.68
N LEU A 176 11.47 5.50 -4.47
CA LEU A 176 10.10 5.01 -4.48
C LEU A 176 9.36 5.70 -5.63
N ASN A 177 8.69 4.90 -6.45
CA ASN A 177 7.71 5.37 -7.43
C ASN A 177 6.31 5.03 -6.91
N LEU A 178 5.36 5.95 -7.08
CA LEU A 178 4.00 5.84 -6.55
C LEU A 178 2.98 6.21 -7.61
N LEU A 179 2.00 5.33 -7.82
CA LEU A 179 0.75 5.63 -8.50
C LEU A 179 -0.34 5.88 -7.44
N VAL A 180 -0.79 7.13 -7.32
CA VAL A 180 -1.99 7.46 -6.52
C VAL A 180 -3.21 7.23 -7.39
N LEU A 181 -4.14 6.37 -6.94
CA LEU A 181 -5.25 5.87 -7.76
C LEU A 181 -6.62 6.37 -7.32
N GLY A 182 -6.74 6.94 -6.12
CA GLY A 182 -7.97 7.55 -5.67
C GLY A 182 -7.88 8.13 -4.28
N TYR A 183 -8.90 8.93 -3.96
CA TYR A 183 -9.08 9.60 -2.69
C TYR A 183 -10.04 8.81 -1.80
N ILE A 184 -9.71 8.67 -0.51
CA ILE A 184 -10.53 7.95 0.47
C ILE A 184 -11.37 8.95 1.28
N ARG A 185 -10.72 9.94 1.90
CA ARG A 185 -11.35 10.85 2.87
C ARG A 185 -10.46 12.05 3.19
N PRO A 186 -11.04 13.15 3.73
CA PRO A 186 -10.25 14.26 4.24
C PRO A 186 -9.52 13.91 5.54
N GLU A 187 -8.62 14.81 5.92
CA GLU A 187 -8.01 14.79 7.26
C GLU A 187 -9.10 14.96 8.32
N TYR A 188 -9.01 14.16 9.40
CA TYR A 188 -9.92 14.26 10.54
C TYR A 188 -9.16 14.69 11.78
N ASP A 189 -9.83 15.46 12.63
CA ASP A 189 -9.35 15.74 13.98
C ASP A 189 -9.67 14.55 14.89
N TYR A 190 -8.66 14.11 15.65
CA TYR A 190 -8.78 12.99 16.57
C TYR A 190 -8.64 13.46 18.02
N VAL A 191 -9.57 13.01 18.86
CA VAL A 191 -9.53 13.25 20.31
C VAL A 191 -8.77 12.15 21.07
N SER A 192 -8.46 11.04 20.41
CA SER A 192 -7.70 9.92 20.99
C SER A 192 -6.82 9.23 19.95
N LEU A 193 -5.72 8.63 20.43
CA LEU A 193 -4.82 7.79 19.61
C LEU A 193 -5.56 6.58 19.02
N GLU A 194 -6.48 6.01 19.81
CA GLU A 194 -7.29 4.85 19.42
C GLU A 194 -8.17 5.17 18.22
N ALA A 195 -8.89 6.30 18.25
CA ALA A 195 -9.73 6.73 17.12
C ALA A 195 -8.91 6.95 15.84
N LEU A 196 -7.70 7.49 15.96
CA LEU A 196 -6.76 7.64 14.85
C LEU A 196 -6.35 6.27 14.28
N VAL A 197 -5.92 5.36 15.14
CA VAL A 197 -5.49 4.01 14.72
C VAL A 197 -6.64 3.24 14.07
N ASP A 198 -7.85 3.34 14.60
CA ASP A 198 -9.03 2.69 14.04
C ASP A 198 -9.37 3.21 12.65
N ASP A 199 -9.33 4.52 12.43
CA ASP A 199 -9.57 5.07 11.10
C ASP A 199 -8.48 4.67 10.10
N ILE A 200 -7.21 4.60 10.53
CA ILE A 200 -6.13 4.12 9.66
C ILE A 200 -6.36 2.65 9.27
N ARG A 201 -6.86 1.81 10.16
CA ARG A 201 -7.23 0.42 9.80
C ARG A 201 -8.32 0.38 8.75
N ILE A 202 -9.36 1.19 8.93
CA ILE A 202 -10.44 1.29 7.95
C ILE A 202 -9.89 1.80 6.62
N ASP A 203 -8.99 2.78 6.63
CA ASP A 203 -8.33 3.28 5.41
C ASP A 203 -7.55 2.19 4.69
N CYS A 204 -6.80 1.37 5.43
CA CYS A 204 -6.05 0.25 4.86
C CYS A 204 -7.00 -0.76 4.20
N GLU A 205 -8.13 -1.07 4.84
CA GLU A 205 -9.10 -2.02 4.31
C GLU A 205 -9.86 -1.46 3.10
N VAL A 206 -10.22 -0.18 3.12
CA VAL A 206 -10.82 0.53 1.98
C VAL A 206 -9.85 0.55 0.80
N ALA A 207 -8.58 0.89 1.03
CA ALA A 207 -7.53 0.86 0.01
C ALA A 207 -7.39 -0.54 -0.60
N ARG A 208 -7.30 -1.56 0.26
CA ARG A 208 -7.17 -2.95 -0.16
C ARG A 208 -8.34 -3.39 -1.04
N ARG A 209 -9.59 -3.22 -0.59
CA ARG A 209 -10.79 -3.58 -1.36
C ARG A 209 -10.91 -2.78 -2.65
N SER A 210 -10.56 -1.50 -2.63
CA SER A 210 -10.61 -0.64 -3.82
C SER A 210 -9.67 -1.12 -4.92
N LEU A 211 -8.46 -1.57 -4.56
CA LEU A 211 -7.44 -2.09 -5.48
C LEU A 211 -7.75 -3.48 -6.02
N GLU A 212 -8.58 -4.28 -5.35
CA GLU A 212 -9.01 -5.60 -5.81
C GLU A 212 -10.04 -5.54 -6.94
N ARG A 213 -10.69 -4.38 -7.14
CA ARG A 213 -11.70 -4.21 -8.18
C ARG A 213 -11.09 -4.24 -9.57
N LYS A 214 -11.88 -4.71 -10.54
CA LYS A 214 -11.46 -4.93 -11.94
C LYS A 214 -10.81 -3.71 -12.58
N GLY A 215 -11.34 -2.50 -12.34
CA GLY A 215 -10.79 -1.25 -12.87
C GLY A 215 -9.41 -0.85 -12.34
N TYR A 216 -8.96 -1.44 -11.23
CA TYR A 216 -7.71 -1.08 -10.53
C TYR A 216 -6.67 -2.20 -10.56
N LEU A 217 -7.12 -3.45 -10.69
CA LEU A 217 -6.28 -4.64 -10.55
C LEU A 217 -5.06 -4.63 -11.48
N GLY A 218 -5.18 -4.09 -12.70
CA GLY A 218 -4.06 -3.96 -13.64
C GLY A 218 -2.93 -3.04 -13.16
N TYR A 219 -3.23 -2.01 -12.37
CA TYR A 219 -2.21 -1.12 -11.77
C TYR A 219 -1.44 -1.79 -10.63
N LEU A 220 -2.05 -2.80 -10.00
CA LEU A 220 -1.48 -3.55 -8.89
C LEU A 220 -0.71 -4.79 -9.34
N LYS A 221 -1.35 -5.66 -10.14
CA LYS A 221 -0.79 -6.97 -10.55
C LYS A 221 -0.04 -6.93 -11.88
N GLY A 222 -0.14 -5.84 -12.65
CA GLY A 222 0.39 -5.80 -14.01
C GLY A 222 -0.33 -6.75 -14.96
N ALA A 223 0.44 -7.46 -15.80
CA ALA A 223 -0.07 -8.37 -16.82
C ALA A 223 -0.98 -9.43 -16.17
N GLY A 224 -2.25 -9.47 -16.58
CA GLY A 224 -3.30 -10.34 -16.01
C GLY A 224 -4.38 -9.61 -15.18
N GLY A 225 -4.21 -8.32 -14.88
CA GLY A 225 -5.16 -7.55 -14.05
C GLY A 225 -6.08 -6.56 -14.78
N GLY A 226 -5.80 -6.20 -16.04
CA GLY A 226 -6.62 -5.25 -16.78
C GLY A 226 -5.94 -4.80 -18.08
N GLU A 227 -6.68 -4.81 -19.18
CA GLU A 227 -6.17 -4.57 -20.53
C GLU A 227 -6.54 -3.15 -20.98
N GLY A 228 -5.57 -2.24 -20.91
CA GLY A 228 -5.72 -0.87 -21.40
C GLY A 228 -4.36 -0.20 -21.57
N ARG A 229 -4.19 0.57 -22.65
CA ARG A 229 -2.92 1.26 -22.95
C ARG A 229 -2.43 2.12 -21.77
N GLY A 230 -3.33 2.87 -21.13
CA GLY A 230 -3.00 3.72 -19.98
C GLY A 230 -2.53 2.93 -18.74
N VAL A 231 -3.13 1.76 -18.49
CA VAL A 231 -2.72 0.88 -17.37
C VAL A 231 -1.29 0.38 -17.57
N ARG A 232 -0.98 -0.07 -18.80
CA ARG A 232 0.37 -0.55 -19.16
C ARG A 232 1.40 0.57 -19.03
N GLU A 233 1.13 1.75 -19.59
CA GLU A 233 2.03 2.90 -19.50
C GLU A 233 2.26 3.36 -18.03
N ALA A 234 1.23 3.29 -17.18
CA ALA A 234 1.36 3.58 -15.76
C ALA A 234 2.22 2.53 -15.03
N ARG A 235 2.04 1.24 -15.34
CA ARG A 235 2.83 0.14 -14.77
C ARG A 235 4.29 0.15 -15.20
N ASP A 236 4.55 0.45 -16.47
CA ASP A 236 5.90 0.57 -17.00
C ASP A 236 6.61 1.77 -16.36
N TRP A 237 5.92 2.91 -16.21
CA TRP A 237 6.44 4.05 -15.44
C TRP A 237 6.73 3.68 -13.98
N LEU A 238 5.81 2.97 -13.31
CA LEU A 238 5.95 2.61 -11.91
C LEU A 238 7.23 1.78 -11.65
N ARG A 239 7.60 0.90 -12.57
CA ARG A 239 8.78 0.02 -12.45
C ARG A 239 10.08 0.63 -12.97
N ASN A 240 10.03 1.81 -13.59
CA ASN A 240 11.20 2.44 -14.18
C ASN A 240 11.97 3.27 -13.15
N PHE A 241 13.15 2.81 -12.74
CA PHE A 241 13.97 3.45 -11.71
C PHE A 241 15.20 4.13 -12.28
#